data_AF-A0A191WF39-F1
#
_entry.id   AF-A0A191WF39-F1
#
_cell.length_a   1.000
_cell.length_b   1.000
_cell.length_c   1.000
_cell.angle_alpha   90.00
_cell.angle_beta   90.00
_cell.angle_gamma   90.00
#
_symmetry.space_group_name_H-M   'P 1'
#
loop_
_entity.id
_entity.type
_entity.pdbx_description
1 polymer ?
#
loop_
_entity_poly.entity_id
_entity_poly.type
_entity_poly.pdbx_seq_one_letter_code
_entity_poly.pdbx_strand_id
1 'polypeptide(L)'
;MIGPKVAKPTAAAERDAYEIATLRDADTCQRCRRYCGPTARDHRKNRSQGGQTVASNLCVLGLGCHMWKTENPEDAVDDGWAVPGWPRADWRQWPARRWVKHPLGYLDLVWVLLDDVGGWEVIDETDARERMRQMGWEP
;
A
#
# COMPACT_ATOMS: atom_id res chain seq x y z
N MET A 1 6.60 -12.13 25.97
CA MET A 1 5.91 -13.27 25.33
C MET A 1 6.05 -13.13 23.81
N ILE A 2 6.56 -14.15 23.13
CA ILE A 2 6.57 -14.20 21.66
C ILE A 2 5.14 -14.59 21.25
N GLY A 3 4.38 -13.65 20.71
CA GLY A 3 3.02 -13.92 20.24
C GLY A 3 2.98 -14.98 19.13
N PRO A 4 1.81 -15.58 18.86
CA PRO A 4 1.68 -16.57 17.80
C PRO A 4 2.17 -16.01 16.47
N LYS A 5 3.02 -16.78 15.78
CA LYS A 5 3.55 -16.42 14.47
C LYS A 5 2.38 -16.40 13.49
N VAL A 6 2.04 -15.23 12.95
CA VAL A 6 0.99 -15.10 11.93
C VAL A 6 1.34 -16.07 10.79
N ALA A 7 0.39 -16.92 10.43
CA ALA A 7 0.59 -17.89 9.37
C ALA A 7 0.98 -17.17 8.07
N LYS A 8 2.04 -17.65 7.41
CA LYS A 8 2.44 -17.12 6.11
C LYS A 8 1.41 -17.55 5.06
N PRO A 9 1.08 -16.69 4.09
CA PRO A 9 0.27 -17.09 2.93
C PRO A 9 0.88 -18.30 2.22
N THR A 10 0.03 -19.14 1.64
CA THR A 10 0.47 -20.22 0.74
C THR A 10 0.91 -19.62 -0.59
N ALA A 11 1.69 -20.37 -1.38
CA ALA A 11 2.10 -19.91 -2.71
C ALA A 11 0.90 -19.61 -3.63
N ALA A 12 -0.21 -20.33 -3.48
CA ALA A 12 -1.45 -20.02 -4.20
C ALA A 12 -2.02 -18.67 -3.76
N ALA A 13 -2.16 -18.45 -2.45
CA ALA A 13 -2.64 -17.17 -1.91
C ALA A 13 -1.74 -15.98 -2.29
N GLU A 14 -0.41 -16.18 -2.39
CA GLU A 14 0.50 -15.12 -2.87
C GLU A 14 0.23 -14.76 -4.33
N ARG A 15 -0.01 -15.75 -5.22
CA ARG A 15 -0.38 -15.49 -6.62
C ARG A 15 -1.71 -14.75 -6.72
N ASP A 16 -2.70 -15.19 -5.96
CA ASP A 16 -4.03 -14.57 -5.94
C ASP A 16 -3.90 -13.11 -5.47
N ALA A 17 -3.10 -12.84 -4.43
CA ALA A 17 -2.84 -11.48 -3.97
C ALA A 17 -2.20 -10.58 -5.04
N TYR A 18 -1.25 -11.13 -5.82
CA TYR A 18 -0.65 -10.40 -6.94
C TYR A 18 -1.66 -10.11 -8.04
N GLU A 19 -2.53 -11.07 -8.38
CA GLU A 19 -3.60 -10.89 -9.37
C GLU A 19 -4.63 -9.86 -8.90
N ILE A 20 -5.08 -9.94 -7.65
CA ILE A 20 -6.01 -8.97 -7.06
C ILE A 20 -5.42 -7.56 -7.12
N ALA A 21 -4.17 -7.36 -6.71
CA ALA A 21 -3.52 -6.06 -6.79
C ALA A 21 -3.38 -5.55 -8.23
N THR A 22 -3.10 -6.46 -9.18
CA THR A 22 -3.07 -6.16 -10.62
C THR A 22 -4.38 -5.59 -11.11
N LEU A 23 -5.48 -6.30 -10.83
CA LEU A 23 -6.80 -5.97 -11.31
C LEU A 23 -7.33 -4.69 -10.65
N ARG A 24 -7.17 -4.58 -9.32
CA ARG A 24 -7.54 -3.40 -8.53
C ARG A 24 -6.91 -2.12 -9.08
N ASP A 25 -5.61 -2.18 -9.37
CA ASP A 25 -4.82 -1.01 -9.77
C ASP A 25 -4.75 -0.87 -11.32
N ALA A 26 -5.48 -1.70 -12.08
CA ALA A 26 -5.49 -1.77 -13.54
C ALA A 26 -4.08 -1.83 -14.16
N ASP A 27 -3.18 -2.57 -13.51
CA ASP A 27 -1.75 -2.65 -13.83
C ASP A 27 -1.07 -1.29 -14.10
N THR A 28 -1.51 -0.26 -13.38
CA THR A 28 -1.06 1.12 -13.57
C THR A 28 -0.33 1.58 -12.32
N CYS A 29 0.79 2.28 -12.50
CA CYS A 29 1.54 2.88 -11.39
C CYS A 29 0.63 3.80 -10.57
N GLN A 30 0.38 3.46 -9.31
CA GLN A 30 -0.54 4.21 -8.46
C GLN A 30 0.04 5.54 -7.99
N ARG A 31 1.37 5.68 -7.93
CA ARG A 31 2.00 6.95 -7.55
C ARG A 31 1.87 8.02 -8.63
N CYS A 32 2.36 7.76 -9.84
CA CYS A 32 2.41 8.79 -10.88
C CYS A 32 1.36 8.63 -11.98
N ARG A 33 0.74 7.44 -12.11
CA ARG A 33 -0.20 7.08 -13.19
C ARG A 33 0.33 7.27 -14.62
N ARG A 34 1.63 7.44 -14.76
CA ARG A 34 2.36 7.59 -16.02
C ARG A 34 3.24 6.37 -16.23
N TYR A 35 3.75 6.22 -17.45
CA TYR A 35 4.82 5.26 -17.71
C TYR A 35 6.10 5.73 -17.01
N CYS A 36 6.52 5.02 -15.96
CA CYS A 36 7.80 5.20 -15.28
C CYS A 36 8.61 3.90 -15.25
N GLY A 37 8.52 3.13 -16.34
CA GLY A 37 9.09 1.79 -16.47
C GLY A 37 8.08 0.66 -16.19
N PRO A 38 8.52 -0.61 -16.30
CA PRO A 38 7.66 -1.76 -16.03
C PRO A 38 7.04 -1.72 -14.63
N THR A 39 5.79 -2.15 -14.52
CA THR A 39 5.06 -2.21 -13.25
C THR A 39 5.44 -3.45 -12.44
N ALA A 40 5.50 -3.29 -11.12
CA ALA A 40 5.68 -4.34 -10.14
C ALA A 40 4.64 -4.20 -9.02
N ARG A 41 4.31 -5.30 -8.35
CA ARG A 41 3.44 -5.30 -7.16
C ARG A 41 4.33 -5.22 -5.95
N ASP A 42 4.59 -3.99 -5.55
CA ASP A 42 5.51 -3.67 -4.48
C ASP A 42 4.85 -3.80 -3.12
N HIS A 43 5.59 -4.32 -2.14
CA HIS A 43 5.10 -4.48 -0.77
C HIS A 43 5.10 -3.13 -0.06
N ARG A 44 3.95 -2.66 0.45
CA ARG A 44 3.87 -1.43 1.25
C ARG A 44 4.70 -1.59 2.53
N LYS A 45 4.51 -2.69 3.25
CA LYS A 45 5.39 -3.15 4.33
C LYS A 45 6.32 -4.25 3.83
N ASN A 46 7.62 -4.05 3.94
CA ASN A 46 8.61 -5.04 3.49
C ASN A 46 8.45 -6.39 4.19
N ARG A 47 8.70 -7.47 3.46
CA ARG A 47 8.66 -8.85 4.02
C ARG A 47 9.67 -9.05 5.15
N SER A 48 10.84 -8.42 5.06
CA SER A 48 11.87 -8.42 6.12
C SER A 48 11.41 -7.73 7.41
N GLN A 49 10.41 -6.84 7.32
CA GLN A 49 9.80 -6.11 8.44
C GLN A 49 8.49 -6.76 8.91
N GLY A 50 8.23 -8.01 8.49
CA GLY A 50 7.03 -8.77 8.87
C GLY A 50 5.82 -8.56 7.96
N GLY A 51 5.96 -7.84 6.84
CA GLY A 51 4.92 -7.74 5.82
C GLY A 51 4.58 -9.07 5.17
N GLN A 52 3.29 -9.28 4.84
CA GLN A 52 2.82 -10.46 4.12
C GLN A 52 2.50 -10.13 2.66
N THR A 53 2.58 -11.14 1.78
CA THR A 53 2.11 -11.02 0.40
C THR A 53 0.59 -11.21 0.37
N VAL A 54 -0.14 -10.13 0.66
CA VAL A 54 -1.61 -10.05 0.63
C VAL A 54 -2.01 -8.77 -0.11
N ALA A 55 -3.18 -8.73 -0.72
CA ALA A 55 -3.55 -7.63 -1.63
C ALA A 55 -3.55 -6.27 -0.94
N SER A 56 -3.94 -6.20 0.34
CA SER A 56 -3.87 -4.95 1.11
C SER A 56 -2.43 -4.47 1.27
N ASN A 57 -1.44 -5.35 1.34
CA ASN A 57 -0.02 -4.97 1.49
C ASN A 57 0.70 -4.76 0.15
N LEU A 58 0.00 -4.82 -0.99
CA LEU A 58 0.61 -4.64 -2.31
C LEU A 58 0.15 -3.34 -2.97
N CYS A 59 1.04 -2.68 -3.69
CA CYS A 59 0.77 -1.50 -4.50
C CYS A 59 1.42 -1.66 -5.88
N VAL A 60 0.69 -1.37 -6.96
CA VAL A 60 1.30 -1.37 -8.29
C VAL A 60 2.12 -0.09 -8.49
N LEU A 61 3.43 -0.23 -8.67
CA LEU A 61 4.36 0.87 -8.95
C LEU A 61 5.20 0.55 -10.20
N GLY A 62 5.41 1.53 -11.07
CA GLY A 62 6.42 1.43 -12.11
C GLY A 62 7.83 1.58 -11.53
N LEU A 63 8.84 1.01 -12.22
CA LEU A 63 10.23 0.92 -11.74
C LEU A 63 10.76 2.24 -11.13
N GLY A 64 10.58 3.38 -11.78
CA GLY A 64 11.06 4.67 -11.27
C GLY A 64 10.38 5.11 -9.96
N CYS A 65 9.08 4.83 -9.80
CA CYS A 65 8.38 5.13 -8.55
C CYS A 65 8.72 4.12 -7.44
N HIS A 66 9.00 2.87 -7.80
CA HIS A 66 9.48 1.86 -6.87
C HIS A 66 10.89 2.21 -6.34
N MET A 67 11.81 2.64 -7.22
CA MET A 67 13.12 3.13 -6.83
C MET A 67 13.01 4.37 -5.93
N TRP A 68 12.20 5.36 -6.32
CA TRP A 68 11.98 6.57 -5.51
C TRP A 68 11.54 6.23 -4.09
N LYS A 69 10.61 5.28 -3.91
CA LYS A 69 10.17 4.83 -2.59
C LYS A 69 11.32 4.24 -1.76
N THR A 70 12.22 3.50 -2.41
CA THR A 70 13.40 2.90 -1.74
C THR A 70 14.39 3.99 -1.30
N GLU A 71 14.54 5.03 -2.12
CA GLU A 71 15.46 6.14 -1.88
C GLU A 71 14.91 7.20 -0.91
N ASN A 72 13.58 7.30 -0.79
CA ASN A 72 12.87 8.30 0.03
C ASN A 72 11.86 7.61 0.96
N PRO A 73 12.32 6.80 1.93
CA PRO A 73 11.44 5.95 2.72
C PRO A 73 10.51 6.74 3.66
N GLU A 74 10.95 7.87 4.20
CA GLU A 74 10.13 8.74 5.07
C GLU A 74 8.99 9.37 4.27
N ASP A 75 9.31 10.07 3.18
CA ASP A 75 8.32 10.60 2.24
C ASP A 75 7.34 9.52 1.74
N ALA A 76 7.85 8.32 1.46
CA ALA A 76 6.99 7.22 1.01
C ALA A 76 6.01 6.76 2.09
N VAL A 77 6.38 6.83 3.37
CA VAL A 77 5.45 6.56 4.47
C VAL A 77 4.44 7.69 4.60
N ASP A 78 4.89 8.95 4.59
CA ASP A 78 4.06 10.14 4.72
C ASP A 78 3.02 10.29 3.61
N ASP A 79 3.38 9.85 2.40
CA ASP A 79 2.51 9.88 1.23
C ASP A 79 1.68 8.59 1.06
N GLY A 80 1.80 7.61 1.96
CA GLY A 80 0.99 6.38 1.91
C GLY A 80 1.43 5.32 0.89
N TRP A 81 2.67 5.40 0.41
CA TRP A 81 3.27 4.41 -0.50
C TRP A 81 4.02 3.29 0.24
N ALA A 82 4.35 3.51 1.51
CA ALA A 82 5.04 2.58 2.39
C ALA A 82 4.35 2.48 3.75
N VAL A 83 4.62 1.38 4.46
CA VAL A 83 4.27 1.18 5.87
C VAL A 83 5.58 1.09 6.64
N PRO A 84 5.76 1.83 7.74
CA PRO A 84 7.02 1.79 8.47
C PRO A 84 7.26 0.43 9.11
N GLY A 85 8.53 0.04 9.21
CA GLY A 85 8.93 -1.15 9.94
C GLY A 85 8.84 -0.97 11.46
N TRP A 86 9.07 0.27 11.93
CA TRP A 86 9.02 0.68 13.33
C TRP A 86 8.18 1.96 13.50
N PRO A 87 7.31 2.05 14.54
CA PRO A 87 6.87 0.93 15.38
C PRO A 87 6.14 -0.13 14.52
N ARG A 88 5.70 -1.25 15.10
CA ARG A 88 5.11 -2.37 14.34
C ARG A 88 3.73 -2.02 13.76
N ALA A 89 3.67 -1.09 12.81
CA ALA A 89 2.47 -0.64 12.13
C ALA A 89 1.80 -1.81 11.37
N ASP A 90 0.49 -1.93 11.48
CA ASP A 90 -0.28 -2.93 10.73
C ASP A 90 -0.62 -2.36 9.35
N TRP A 91 -0.15 -3.03 8.28
CA TRP A 91 -0.47 -2.61 6.91
C TRP A 91 -1.96 -2.64 6.62
N ARG A 92 -2.75 -3.46 7.32
CA ARG A 92 -4.21 -3.54 7.15
C ARG A 92 -4.91 -2.27 7.60
N GLN A 93 -4.32 -1.55 8.54
CA GLN A 93 -4.87 -0.30 9.08
C GLN A 93 -4.09 0.93 8.59
N TRP A 94 -2.97 0.72 7.90
CA TRP A 94 -2.15 1.79 7.34
C TRP A 94 -2.80 2.41 6.10
N PRO A 95 -3.05 3.72 6.08
CA PRO A 95 -3.58 4.43 4.92
C PRO A 95 -2.70 4.26 3.68
N ALA A 96 -3.31 4.17 2.51
CA ALA A 96 -2.65 4.23 1.22
C ALA A 96 -3.27 5.32 0.34
N ARG A 97 -2.58 5.67 -0.74
CA ARG A 97 -3.14 6.53 -1.79
C ARG A 97 -3.67 5.73 -2.96
N ARG A 98 -4.85 6.09 -3.48
CA ARG A 98 -5.42 5.50 -4.71
C ARG A 98 -6.08 6.55 -5.60
N TRP A 99 -5.99 6.33 -6.90
CA TRP A 99 -6.71 7.13 -7.88
C TRP A 99 -8.15 6.62 -7.99
N VAL A 100 -9.11 7.45 -7.57
CA VAL A 100 -10.55 7.14 -7.62
C VAL A 100 -11.21 8.01 -8.66
N LYS A 101 -12.18 7.45 -9.39
CA LYS A 101 -12.99 8.21 -10.36
C LYS A 101 -13.93 9.14 -9.61
N HIS A 102 -13.79 10.44 -9.85
CA HIS A 102 -14.73 11.44 -9.39
C HIS A 102 -16.01 11.38 -10.24
N PRO A 103 -17.21 11.66 -9.69
CA PRO A 103 -18.46 11.72 -10.45
C PRO A 103 -18.43 12.67 -11.66
N LEU A 104 -17.57 13.68 -11.63
CA LEU A 104 -17.37 14.65 -12.72
C LEU A 104 -16.41 14.15 -13.82
N GLY A 105 -15.92 12.90 -13.75
CA GLY A 105 -15.16 12.26 -14.82
C GLY A 105 -13.64 12.42 -14.75
N TYR A 106 -13.09 13.14 -13.77
CA TYR A 106 -11.65 13.17 -13.49
C TYR A 106 -11.26 12.13 -12.42
N LEU A 107 -9.96 12.04 -12.15
CA LEU A 107 -9.41 11.15 -11.12
C LEU A 107 -8.87 11.95 -9.96
N ASP A 108 -9.22 11.55 -8.76
CA ASP A 108 -8.70 12.09 -7.52
C ASP A 108 -7.74 11.13 -6.85
N LEU A 109 -6.62 11.64 -6.39
CA LEU A 109 -5.69 10.89 -5.55
C LEU A 109 -6.12 11.02 -4.09
N VAL A 110 -6.84 10.04 -3.58
CA VAL A 110 -7.45 10.06 -2.24
C VAL A 110 -6.76 9.10 -1.29
N TRP A 111 -6.97 9.30 0.01
CA TRP A 111 -6.59 8.36 1.05
C TRP A 111 -7.58 7.20 1.12
N VAL A 112 -7.06 5.99 1.30
CA VAL A 112 -7.87 4.78 1.42
C VAL A 112 -7.33 3.79 2.44
N LEU A 113 -8.19 2.91 2.96
CA LEU A 113 -7.81 1.63 3.54
C LEU A 113 -8.01 0.53 2.49
N LEU A 114 -7.01 -0.33 2.31
CA LEU A 114 -7.07 -1.45 1.37
C LEU A 114 -7.44 -2.73 2.10
N ASP A 115 -8.28 -3.56 1.49
CA ASP A 115 -8.57 -4.91 1.97
C ASP A 115 -7.85 -5.99 1.13
N ASP A 116 -7.99 -7.24 1.56
CA ASP A 116 -7.36 -8.39 0.90
C ASP A 116 -8.18 -8.98 -0.26
N VAL A 117 -9.40 -8.48 -0.50
CA VAL A 117 -10.25 -8.89 -1.64
C VAL A 117 -10.19 -7.91 -2.82
N GLY A 118 -9.36 -6.87 -2.71
CA GLY A 118 -9.13 -5.87 -3.75
C GLY A 118 -10.03 -4.64 -3.67
N GLY A 119 -10.83 -4.54 -2.62
CA GLY A 119 -11.61 -3.35 -2.29
C GLY A 119 -10.78 -2.28 -1.59
N TRP A 120 -11.42 -1.14 -1.42
CA TRP A 120 -10.89 -0.04 -0.63
C TRP A 120 -12.02 0.78 0.00
N GLU A 121 -11.74 1.36 1.16
CA GLU A 121 -12.58 2.35 1.83
C GLU A 121 -11.91 3.72 1.70
N VAL A 122 -12.62 4.72 1.19
CA VAL A 122 -12.10 6.10 1.13
C VAL A 122 -12.16 6.70 2.52
N ILE A 123 -11.05 7.28 2.96
CA ILE A 123 -10.93 8.01 4.22
C ILE A 123 -10.44 9.44 3.92
N ASP A 124 -10.70 10.36 4.85
CA ASP A 124 -10.18 11.72 4.72
C ASP A 124 -8.73 11.82 5.22
N GLU A 125 -8.10 12.97 4.96
CA GLU A 125 -6.72 13.21 5.39
C GLU A 125 -6.58 13.26 6.93
N THR A 126 -7.60 13.71 7.65
CA THR A 126 -7.53 13.75 9.12
C THR A 126 -7.52 12.34 9.70
N ASP A 127 -8.38 11.44 9.22
CA ASP A 127 -8.39 10.02 9.62
C ASP A 127 -7.09 9.33 9.21
N ALA A 128 -6.58 9.58 8.00
CA ALA A 128 -5.31 9.01 7.55
C ALA A 128 -4.15 9.40 8.49
N ARG A 129 -4.01 10.70 8.79
CA ARG A 129 -2.94 11.19 9.68
C ARG A 129 -3.11 10.68 11.10
N GLU A 130 -4.34 10.61 11.60
CA GLU A 130 -4.60 10.10 12.94
C GLU A 130 -4.24 8.61 13.07
N ARG A 131 -4.55 7.79 12.07
CA ARG A 131 -4.13 6.38 12.04
C ARG A 131 -2.62 6.22 12.03
N MET A 132 -1.91 7.02 11.21
CA MET A 132 -0.45 7.02 11.18
C MET A 132 0.13 7.34 12.57
N ARG A 133 -0.40 8.38 13.23
CA ARG A 133 0.00 8.77 14.61
C ARG A 133 -0.31 7.70 15.65
N GLN A 134 -1.49 7.09 15.61
CA GLN A 134 -1.88 6.01 16.53
C GLN A 134 -1.00 4.76 16.35
N MET A 135 -0.50 4.55 15.14
CA MET A 135 0.52 3.55 14.82
C MET A 135 1.95 4.10 14.95
N GLY A 136 2.12 5.19 15.71
CA GLY A 136 3.38 5.78 16.17
C GLY A 136 4.29 6.31 15.06
N TRP A 137 3.70 6.87 14.01
CA TRP A 137 4.39 7.68 13.02
C TRP A 137 3.95 9.13 13.13
N GLU A 138 4.91 10.01 13.41
CA GLU A 138 4.75 11.45 13.42
C GLU A 138 5.64 12.01 12.29
N PRO A 139 5.04 12.50 11.20
CA PRO A 139 5.76 13.23 10.15
C PRO A 139 6.44 14.50 10.68
#